data_AF-A0A1V9HC69-F1
#
_entry.id   AF-A0A1V9HC69-F1
#
_cell.length_a   1.000
_cell.length_b   1.000
_cell.length_c   1.000
_cell.angle_alpha   90.00
_cell.angle_beta   90.00
_cell.angle_gamma   90.00
#
_symmetry.space_group_name_H-M   'P 1'
#
loop_
_entity.id
_entity.type
_entity.pdbx_description
1 polymer ?
#
loop_
_entity_poly.entity_id
_entity_poly.type
_entity_poly.pdbx_seq_one_letter_code
_entity_poly.pdbx_strand_id
1 'polypeptide(L)'
;MLAQARLHRRAQRLLPAGIDTVALLPAALPGSWESSALSALPLNRDRRRGVVGLQPHARTAQQLRIGGHAFLQAAAQQHPRAGNPRTRSYGPWQRLGNGSYWARSTDALLGLLLATDEAAVWLLWQQPQTRVWNHGHWLR
;
A
#
# COMPACT_ATOMS: atom_id res chain seq x y z
N MET A 1 9.67 -17.53 -12.09
CA MET A 1 8.23 -17.14 -12.02
C MET A 1 7.58 -17.36 -10.65
N LEU A 2 7.84 -18.47 -9.93
CA LEU A 2 7.23 -18.75 -8.61
C LEU A 2 7.47 -17.66 -7.55
N ALA A 3 8.65 -17.04 -7.53
CA ALA A 3 8.98 -15.96 -6.59
C ALA A 3 8.11 -14.71 -6.79
N GLN A 4 7.88 -14.31 -8.04
CA GLN A 4 7.06 -13.15 -8.40
C GLN A 4 5.58 -13.36 -8.05
N ALA A 5 5.02 -14.54 -8.33
CA ALA A 5 3.66 -14.88 -7.94
C ALA A 5 3.47 -15.00 -6.41
N ARG A 6 4.50 -15.41 -5.67
CA ARG A 6 4.50 -15.41 -4.19
C ARG A 6 4.57 -13.98 -3.65
N LEU A 7 5.44 -13.15 -4.22
CA LEU A 7 5.56 -11.74 -3.85
C LEU A 7 4.26 -10.98 -4.10
N HIS A 8 3.64 -11.17 -5.27
CA HIS A 8 2.33 -10.58 -5.60
C HIS A 8 1.27 -10.97 -4.57
N ARG A 9 1.13 -12.26 -4.27
CA ARG A 9 0.15 -12.74 -3.26
C ARG A 9 0.41 -12.18 -1.87
N ARG A 10 1.67 -12.00 -1.47
CA ARG A 10 2.02 -11.39 -0.18
C ARG A 10 1.69 -9.90 -0.17
N ALA A 11 2.05 -9.18 -1.22
CA ALA A 11 1.75 -7.76 -1.35
C ALA A 11 0.23 -7.51 -1.38
N GLN A 12 -0.54 -8.31 -2.13
CA GLN A 12 -2.00 -8.26 -2.16
C GLN A 12 -2.62 -8.44 -0.76
N ARG A 13 -2.09 -9.35 0.07
CA ARG A 13 -2.58 -9.55 1.45
C ARG A 13 -2.31 -8.37 2.38
N LEU A 14 -1.37 -7.50 2.02
CA LEU A 14 -1.06 -6.30 2.77
C LEU A 14 -1.91 -5.11 2.30
N LEU A 15 -2.62 -5.22 1.18
CA LEU A 15 -3.50 -4.17 0.69
C LEU A 15 -4.84 -4.14 1.46
N PRO A 16 -5.55 -3.00 1.46
CA PRO A 16 -6.89 -2.90 2.00
C PRO A 16 -7.89 -3.71 1.18
N ALA A 17 -8.90 -4.24 1.86
CA ALA A 17 -10.02 -4.90 1.20
C ALA A 17 -10.61 -3.98 0.11
N GLY A 18 -10.95 -4.56 -1.03
CA GLY A 18 -11.48 -3.83 -2.19
C GLY A 18 -10.42 -3.22 -3.12
N ILE A 19 -9.13 -3.26 -2.77
CA ILE A 19 -8.04 -2.92 -3.69
C ILE A 19 -7.43 -4.20 -4.24
N ASP A 20 -7.93 -4.63 -5.40
CA ASP A 20 -7.44 -5.81 -6.09
C ASP A 20 -6.33 -5.42 -7.07
N THR A 21 -5.28 -6.26 -7.13
CA THR A 21 -4.15 -6.09 -8.05
C THR A 21 -3.92 -7.36 -8.87
N VAL A 22 -3.39 -7.18 -10.08
CA VAL A 22 -3.24 -8.25 -11.08
C VAL A 22 -1.79 -8.60 -11.39
N ALA A 23 -0.88 -7.66 -11.20
CA ALA A 23 0.52 -7.84 -11.55
C ALA A 23 1.43 -7.01 -10.64
N LEU A 24 2.70 -7.43 -10.59
CA LEU A 24 3.78 -6.63 -10.02
C LEU A 24 4.32 -5.70 -11.09
N LEU A 25 4.47 -4.42 -10.73
CA LEU A 25 5.20 -3.45 -11.52
C LEU A 25 6.70 -3.51 -11.19
N PRO A 26 7.59 -3.03 -12.08
CA PRO A 26 8.99 -2.84 -11.74
C PRO A 26 9.12 -2.06 -10.43
N ALA A 27 10.01 -2.51 -9.56
CA ALA A 27 10.23 -1.85 -8.26
C ALA A 27 10.91 -0.49 -8.49
N ALA A 28 10.11 0.53 -8.75
CA ALA A 28 10.53 1.92 -8.79
C ALA A 28 9.93 2.65 -7.58
N LEU A 29 10.66 3.63 -7.06
CA LEU A 29 9.99 4.66 -6.28
C LEU A 29 9.13 5.46 -7.27
N PRO A 30 7.89 5.83 -6.91
CA PRO A 30 7.13 6.78 -7.71
C PRO A 30 8.01 8.01 -7.94
N GLY A 31 8.18 8.45 -9.19
CA GLY A 31 9.14 9.54 -9.51
C GLY A 31 8.91 10.82 -8.71
N SER A 32 7.67 11.03 -8.25
CA SER A 32 7.24 12.16 -7.42
C SER A 32 7.32 11.89 -5.91
N TRP A 33 7.97 10.81 -5.46
CA TRP A 33 8.00 10.41 -4.06
C TRP A 33 8.67 11.46 -3.18
N GLU A 34 9.88 11.89 -3.53
CA GLU A 34 10.68 12.82 -2.73
C GLU A 34 10.06 14.22 -2.64
N SER A 35 9.42 14.66 -3.72
CA SER A 35 8.74 15.95 -3.82
C SER A 35 7.30 15.94 -3.29
N SER A 36 6.77 14.79 -2.89
CA SER A 36 5.42 14.62 -2.37
C SER A 36 5.37 14.69 -0.84
N ALA A 37 4.21 15.00 -0.27
CA ALA A 37 3.92 14.85 1.17
C ALA A 37 4.21 13.43 1.70
N LEU A 38 4.39 12.47 0.80
CA LEU A 38 4.82 11.10 1.10
C LEU A 38 6.25 11.01 1.66
N SER A 39 7.18 11.88 1.21
CA SER A 39 8.55 11.93 1.75
C SER A 39 8.62 12.51 3.16
N ALA A 40 7.55 13.18 3.58
CA ALA A 40 7.34 13.71 4.92
C ALA A 40 6.59 12.71 5.82
N LEU A 41 6.14 11.56 5.30
CA LEU A 41 5.58 10.52 6.17
C LEU A 41 6.63 10.11 7.20
N PRO A 42 6.25 9.91 8.47
CA PRO A 42 7.15 9.40 9.51
C PRO A 42 7.39 7.88 9.33
N LEU A 43 7.55 7.44 8.08
CA LEU A 43 8.19 6.18 7.73
C LEU A 43 9.68 6.43 7.95
N ASN A 44 10.15 6.02 9.12
CA ASN A 44 11.40 6.48 9.73
C ASN A 44 12.58 6.38 8.74
N ARG A 45 13.28 7.51 8.52
CA ARG A 45 14.27 7.68 7.43
C ARG A 45 15.47 6.73 7.53
N ASP A 46 15.75 6.21 8.73
CA ASP A 46 16.93 5.37 9.04
C ASP A 46 16.69 3.85 8.93
N ARG A 47 15.55 3.39 8.41
CA ARG A 47 15.18 1.96 8.41
C ARG A 47 15.34 1.31 7.03
N ARG A 48 15.60 -0.01 7.04
CA ARG A 48 15.51 -0.87 5.84
C ARG A 48 14.09 -0.80 5.28
N ARG A 49 13.92 0.01 4.25
CA ARG A 49 12.67 0.23 3.52
C ARG A 49 12.67 -0.53 2.22
N GLY A 50 11.49 -0.87 1.74
CA GLY A 50 11.30 -1.36 0.37
C GLY A 50 10.01 -0.85 -0.22
N VAL A 51 9.94 -0.92 -1.54
CA VAL A 51 8.78 -0.53 -2.33
C VAL A 51 8.45 -1.64 -3.31
N VAL A 52 7.17 -1.89 -3.50
CA VAL A 52 6.67 -2.78 -4.54
C VAL A 52 5.52 -2.09 -5.23
N GLY A 53 5.62 -2.00 -6.56
CA GLY A 53 4.53 -1.53 -7.39
C GLY A 53 3.61 -2.68 -7.75
N LEU A 54 2.32 -2.40 -7.78
CA LEU A 54 1.28 -3.34 -8.16
C LEU A 54 0.36 -2.66 -9.15
N GLN A 55 -0.01 -3.40 -10.18
CA GLN A 55 -1.02 -2.96 -11.12
C GLN A 55 -2.40 -3.27 -10.54
N PRO A 56 -3.26 -2.26 -10.29
CA PRO A 56 -4.63 -2.47 -9.87
C PRO A 56 -5.40 -3.21 -10.96
N HIS A 57 -6.36 -4.02 -10.54
CA HIS A 57 -7.33 -4.63 -11.42
C HIS A 57 -8.13 -3.52 -12.14
N ALA A 58 -8.52 -3.74 -13.40
CA ALA A 58 -9.27 -2.75 -14.19
C ALA A 58 -10.53 -2.25 -13.47
N ARG A 59 -11.23 -3.17 -12.79
CA ARG A 59 -12.39 -2.85 -11.92
C ARG A 59 -12.02 -1.87 -10.80
N THR A 60 -10.94 -2.12 -10.06
CA THR A 60 -10.47 -1.24 -8.99
C THR A 60 -10.05 0.13 -9.55
N ALA A 61 -9.35 0.16 -10.69
CA ALA A 61 -8.98 1.40 -11.35
C ALA A 61 -10.22 2.21 -11.79
N GLN A 62 -11.25 1.54 -12.32
CA GLN A 62 -12.49 2.19 -12.71
C GLN A 62 -13.28 2.72 -11.49
N GLN A 63 -13.39 1.93 -10.42
CA GLN A 63 -14.03 2.36 -9.18
C GLN A 63 -13.31 3.54 -8.54
N LEU A 64 -11.97 3.57 -8.62
CA LEU A 64 -11.17 4.70 -8.17
C LEU A 64 -11.40 5.96 -9.03
N ARG A 65 -11.55 5.81 -10.35
CA ARG A 65 -11.86 6.96 -11.24
C ARG A 65 -13.25 7.55 -11.00
N ILE A 66 -14.24 6.70 -10.75
CA ILE A 66 -15.64 7.12 -10.56
C ILE A 66 -15.88 7.59 -9.12
N GLY A 67 -15.46 6.78 -8.14
CA GLY A 67 -15.75 6.99 -6.73
C GLY A 67 -14.66 7.74 -5.95
N GLY A 68 -13.44 7.83 -6.50
CA GLY A 68 -12.33 8.56 -5.91
C GLY A 68 -12.12 8.27 -4.42
N HIS A 69 -12.16 9.34 -3.64
CA HIS A 69 -11.99 9.26 -2.18
C HIS A 69 -13.09 8.45 -1.48
N ALA A 70 -14.35 8.50 -1.95
CA ALA A 70 -15.46 7.79 -1.34
C ALA A 70 -15.32 6.27 -1.48
N PHE A 71 -14.85 5.81 -2.65
CA PHE A 71 -14.50 4.41 -2.87
C PHE A 71 -13.42 3.94 -1.88
N LEU A 72 -12.38 4.75 -1.69
CA LEU A 72 -11.28 4.43 -0.77
C LEU A 72 -11.70 4.43 0.69
N GLN A 73 -12.59 5.35 1.08
CA GLN A 73 -13.14 5.37 2.42
C GLN A 73 -14.02 4.13 2.68
N ALA A 74 -14.81 3.70 1.70
CA ALA A 74 -15.57 2.46 1.79
C ALA A 74 -14.65 1.23 1.87
N ALA A 75 -13.59 1.17 1.07
CA ALA A 75 -12.57 0.12 1.12
C ALA A 75 -11.87 0.04 2.49
N ALA A 76 -11.58 1.20 3.12
CA ALA A 76 -11.04 1.26 4.47
C ALA A 76 -12.02 0.73 5.53
N GLN A 77 -13.34 0.93 5.33
CA GLN A 77 -14.40 0.42 6.22
C GLN A 77 -14.72 -1.06 6.00
N GLN A 78 -14.48 -1.58 4.79
CA GLN A 78 -14.68 -2.99 4.45
C GLN A 78 -13.62 -3.92 5.04
N HIS A 79 -12.55 -3.37 5.62
CA HIS A 79 -11.61 -4.16 6.40
C HIS A 79 -12.36 -4.81 7.57
N PRO A 80 -12.29 -6.15 7.75
CA PRO A 80 -13.18 -6.84 8.66
C PRO A 80 -12.95 -6.34 10.10
N ARG A 81 -14.04 -5.85 10.71
CA ARG A 81 -14.22 -5.73 12.17
C ARG A 81 -14.16 -7.09 12.90
N ALA A 82 -13.69 -8.16 12.25
CA ALA A 82 -13.79 -9.53 12.76
C ALA A 82 -12.49 -10.32 12.54
N GLY A 83 -11.76 -10.55 13.64
CA GLY A 83 -11.22 -11.87 13.98
C GLY A 83 -9.89 -12.33 13.39
N ASN A 84 -9.31 -11.70 12.36
CA ASN A 84 -8.00 -12.12 11.85
C ASN A 84 -6.89 -11.10 12.23
N PRO A 85 -6.06 -11.39 13.26
CA PRO A 85 -4.99 -10.49 13.72
C PRO A 85 -3.87 -10.28 12.69
N ARG A 86 -3.92 -10.97 11.55
CA ARG A 86 -2.97 -10.79 10.45
C ARG A 86 -3.42 -9.77 9.40
N THR A 87 -4.69 -9.37 9.40
CA THR A 87 -5.21 -8.30 8.52
C THR A 87 -4.89 -6.96 9.17
N ARG A 88 -4.09 -6.15 8.49
CA ARG A 88 -3.54 -4.92 9.03
C ARG A 88 -4.43 -3.74 8.69
N SER A 89 -4.85 -3.01 9.72
CA SER A 89 -5.69 -1.83 9.55
C SER A 89 -4.90 -0.65 8.98
N TYR A 90 -5.59 0.15 8.16
CA TYR A 90 -5.08 1.41 7.63
C TYR A 90 -5.86 2.57 8.25
N GLY A 91 -5.15 3.69 8.44
CA GLY A 91 -5.77 4.97 8.79
C GLY A 91 -6.59 5.54 7.63
N PRO A 92 -7.20 6.73 7.82
CA PRO A 92 -7.99 7.38 6.79
C PRO A 92 -7.14 7.65 5.56
N TRP A 93 -7.75 7.49 4.38
CA TRP A 93 -7.11 7.90 3.14
C TRP A 93 -6.94 9.41 3.11
N GLN A 94 -5.86 9.86 2.49
CA GLN A 94 -5.56 11.27 2.28
C GLN A 94 -5.32 11.51 0.81
N ARG A 95 -5.79 12.65 0.30
CA ARG A 95 -5.61 13.06 -1.09
C ARG A 95 -4.39 13.96 -1.21
N LEU A 96 -3.57 13.71 -2.22
CA LEU A 96 -2.45 14.56 -2.61
C LEU A 96 -2.90 15.58 -3.66
N GLY A 97 -2.17 16.70 -3.77
CA GLY A 97 -2.48 17.77 -4.72
C GLY A 97 -2.46 17.31 -6.20
N ASN A 98 -1.69 16.26 -6.51
CA ASN A 98 -1.63 15.65 -7.84
C ASN A 98 -2.75 14.63 -8.11
N GLY A 99 -3.80 14.58 -7.28
CA GLY A 99 -4.93 13.65 -7.45
C GLY A 99 -4.70 12.23 -6.94
N SER A 100 -3.46 11.87 -6.58
CA SER A 100 -3.14 10.57 -5.98
C SER A 100 -3.67 10.47 -4.54
N TYR A 101 -3.80 9.24 -4.03
CA TYR A 101 -4.26 8.98 -2.67
C TYR A 101 -3.23 8.19 -1.88
N TRP A 102 -3.19 8.39 -0.56
CA TRP A 102 -2.33 7.59 0.29
C TRP A 102 -3.00 7.23 1.61
N ALA A 103 -2.54 6.13 2.20
CA ALA A 103 -2.94 5.70 3.53
C ALA A 103 -1.74 5.07 4.24
N ARG A 104 -1.74 5.10 5.56
CA ARG A 104 -0.70 4.48 6.39
C ARG A 104 -1.31 3.42 7.28
N SER A 105 -0.60 2.31 7.50
CA SER A 105 -1.03 1.33 8.48
C SER A 105 -1.09 1.95 9.88
N THR A 106 -1.94 1.41 10.76
CA THR A 106 -2.09 1.90 12.12
C THR A 106 -0.81 1.81 12.95
N ASP A 107 0.02 0.81 12.69
CA ASP A 107 1.33 0.64 13.33
C ASP A 107 2.47 1.41 12.63
N ALA A 108 2.13 2.23 11.65
CA ALA A 108 3.02 3.06 10.85
C ALA A 108 4.10 2.29 10.06
N LEU A 109 4.07 0.96 9.96
CA LEU A 109 5.12 0.22 9.24
C LEU A 109 4.88 0.07 7.73
N LEU A 110 3.66 0.34 7.25
CA LEU A 110 3.32 0.32 5.83
C LEU A 110 2.75 1.67 5.39
N GLY A 111 3.12 2.07 4.18
CA GLY A 111 2.51 3.15 3.44
C GLY A 111 1.93 2.62 2.13
N LEU A 112 0.75 3.11 1.75
CA LEU A 112 0.15 2.85 0.47
C LEU A 112 0.03 4.16 -0.29
N LEU A 113 0.36 4.12 -1.57
CA LEU A 113 0.10 5.19 -2.51
C LEU A 113 -0.66 4.61 -3.70
N LEU A 114 -1.76 5.27 -4.06
CA LEU A 114 -2.52 5.04 -5.28
C LEU A 114 -2.25 6.20 -6.23
N ALA A 115 -1.42 5.93 -7.24
CA ALA A 115 -1.18 6.84 -8.35
C ALA A 115 -2.31 6.65 -9.37
N THR A 116 -3.29 7.56 -9.36
CA THR A 116 -4.50 7.49 -10.19
C THR A 116 -4.18 7.55 -11.67
N ASP A 117 -3.25 8.41 -12.06
CA ASP A 117 -2.89 8.65 -13.46
C ASP A 117 -2.10 7.48 -14.04
N GLU A 118 -1.18 6.92 -13.25
CA GLU A 118 -0.38 5.76 -13.63
C GLU A 118 -1.15 4.45 -13.51
N ALA A 119 -2.36 4.48 -12.93
CA ALA A 119 -3.08 3.29 -12.49
C ALA A 119 -2.13 2.33 -11.77
N ALA A 120 -1.48 2.81 -10.71
CA ALA A 120 -0.48 2.05 -9.96
C ALA A 120 -0.75 2.13 -8.45
N VAL A 121 -0.54 0.99 -7.78
CA VAL A 121 -0.56 0.89 -6.31
C VAL A 121 0.86 0.63 -5.84
N TRP A 122 1.40 1.56 -5.07
CA TRP A 122 2.72 1.43 -4.47
C TRP A 122 2.56 1.06 -3.00
N LEU A 123 3.05 -0.12 -2.64
CA LEU A 123 3.15 -0.58 -1.27
C LEU A 123 4.58 -0.35 -0.78
N LEU A 124 4.71 0.50 0.24
CA LEU A 124 5.95 0.78 0.92
C LEU A 124 5.94 0.12 2.29
N TRP A 125 7.07 -0.46 2.66
CA TRP A 125 7.24 -1.04 3.98
C TRP A 125 8.56 -0.60 4.61
N GLN A 126 8.58 -0.56 5.94
CA GLN A 126 9.78 -0.40 6.73
C GLN A 126 9.94 -1.55 7.72
N GLN A 127 11.17 -2.05 7.88
CA GLN A 127 11.47 -3.05 8.89
C GLN A 127 11.54 -2.38 10.29
N PRO A 128 10.90 -2.96 11.33
CA PRO A 128 11.04 -2.46 12.70
C PRO A 128 12.49 -2.61 13.22
N GLN A 129 12.93 -1.70 14.08
CA GLN A 129 14.36 -1.50 14.42
C GLN A 129 14.93 -2.49 15.45
N THR A 130 14.13 -3.15 16.30
CA THR A 130 14.70 -4.01 17.36
C THR A 130 13.72 -5.04 17.96
N ARG A 131 14.20 -6.30 18.03
CA ARG A 131 13.80 -7.44 18.91
C ARG A 131 12.32 -7.72 19.19
N VAL A 132 11.47 -7.75 18.17
CA VAL A 132 10.32 -8.68 18.20
C VAL A 132 10.61 -9.76 17.18
N TRP A 133 10.98 -10.94 17.68
CA TRP A 133 11.47 -12.12 16.94
C TRP A 133 10.48 -12.64 15.87
N ASN A 134 9.28 -12.05 15.73
CA ASN A 134 8.21 -12.58 14.91
C ASN A 134 7.87 -11.77 13.64
N HIS A 135 8.66 -10.76 13.27
CA HIS A 135 8.39 -9.94 12.06
C HIS A 135 9.39 -10.14 10.91
N GLY A 136 10.18 -11.21 10.97
CA GLY A 136 11.06 -11.61 9.87
C GLY A 136 10.26 -11.91 8.59
N HIS A 137 10.49 -11.10 7.56
CA HIS A 137 10.21 -11.38 6.14
C HIS A 137 8.77 -11.20 5.64
N TRP A 138 8.29 -9.95 5.59
CA TRP A 138 7.01 -9.64 4.91
C TRP A 138 7.07 -9.88 3.39
N LEU A 139 8.21 -9.61 2.75
CA LEU A 139 8.36 -9.64 1.28
C LEU A 139 9.68 -10.25 0.78
N ARG A 140 10.41 -11.05 1.59
CA ARG A 140 11.57 -11.84 1.10
C ARG A 140 11.16 -13.16 0.47
#